data_AF-A0A536QE44-F1
#
_entry.id   AF-A0A536QE44-F1
#
_cell.length_a   1.000
_cell.length_b   1.000
_cell.length_c   1.000
_cell.angle_alpha   90.00
_cell.angle_beta   90.00
_cell.angle_gamma   90.00
#
_symmetry.space_group_name_H-M   'P 1'
#
loop_
_entity.id
_entity.type
_entity.pdbx_description
1 polymer ?
#
loop_
_entity_poly.entity_id
_entity_poly.type
_entity_poly.pdbx_seq_one_letter_code
_entity_poly.pdbx_strand_id
1 'polypeptide(L)'
;MAISDKDREAVLEVLRNAQFVYGLSRYPKKQVLDDPADVKALRERLEAMRAAAKGLSAAQRAKLDVPWADLEAIDSGTEAVWKAAKRATPKIIAELTPLVRDEPEAAFLIAPIKRGRKSEIEPQEPKVKESPKEKAKPAAQSGLTGKEIAGLELVIQQRTAADETYFGWLRGNHGLPLTEWRRRRTQAERARRAERLYVEKLFKSRSMK
;
A
#
# COMPACT_ATOMS: atom_id res chain seq x y z
N MET A 1 18.61 17.36 -6.14
CA MET A 1 19.51 16.95 -7.24
C MET A 1 18.80 17.28 -8.54
N ALA A 2 19.47 17.92 -9.51
CA ALA A 2 18.85 18.17 -10.80
C ALA A 2 18.83 16.85 -11.60
N ILE A 3 17.63 16.38 -11.95
CA ILE A 3 17.39 15.25 -12.84
C ILE A 3 16.83 15.80 -14.15
N SER A 4 17.23 15.26 -15.29
CA SER A 4 16.66 15.64 -16.58
C SER A 4 15.25 15.08 -16.73
N ASP A 5 14.39 15.70 -17.55
CA ASP A 5 13.02 15.21 -17.76
C ASP A 5 13.00 13.78 -18.31
N LYS A 6 13.95 13.44 -19.19
CA LYS A 6 14.11 12.09 -19.73
C LYS A 6 14.53 11.08 -18.66
N ASP A 7 15.47 11.44 -17.80
CA ASP A 7 15.86 10.58 -16.68
C ASP A 7 14.70 10.43 -15.68
N ARG A 8 13.93 11.49 -15.47
CA ARG A 8 12.76 11.50 -14.59
C ARG A 8 11.67 10.54 -15.07
N GLU A 9 11.33 10.58 -16.36
CA GLU A 9 10.38 9.65 -16.97
C GLU A 9 10.86 8.19 -16.83
N ALA A 10 12.14 7.93 -17.10
CA ALA A 10 12.73 6.62 -16.91
C ALA A 10 12.69 6.16 -15.44
N VAL A 11 12.94 7.06 -14.49
CA VAL A 11 12.83 6.77 -13.05
C VAL A 11 11.40 6.38 -12.67
N LEU A 12 10.40 7.13 -13.14
CA LEU A 12 9.00 6.85 -12.86
C LEU A 12 8.58 5.46 -13.36
N GLU A 13 8.98 5.10 -14.58
CA GLU A 13 8.64 3.79 -15.15
C GLU A 13 9.37 2.64 -14.42
N VAL A 14 10.63 2.85 -14.00
CA VAL A 14 11.34 1.88 -13.13
C VAL A 14 10.58 1.71 -11.81
N LEU A 15 10.18 2.81 -11.17
CA LEU A 15 9.50 2.78 -9.88
C LEU A 15 8.11 2.14 -9.95
N ARG A 16 7.36 2.39 -11.04
CA ARG A 16 6.07 1.76 -11.30
C ARG A 16 6.19 0.24 -11.30
N ASN A 17 7.10 -0.29 -12.11
CA ASN A 17 7.30 -1.75 -12.18
C ASN A 17 7.90 -2.30 -10.88
N ALA A 18 8.78 -1.54 -10.21
CA ALA A 18 9.36 -1.93 -8.93
C ALA A 18 8.31 -2.10 -7.83
N GLN A 19 7.25 -1.29 -7.79
CA GLN A 19 6.18 -1.45 -6.80
C GLN A 19 5.43 -2.78 -6.95
N PHE A 20 5.13 -3.19 -8.18
CA PHE A 20 4.49 -4.49 -8.44
C PHE A 20 5.37 -5.65 -7.98
N VAL A 21 6.65 -5.62 -8.39
CA VAL A 21 7.64 -6.63 -7.97
C VAL A 21 7.79 -6.63 -6.45
N TYR A 22 7.84 -5.45 -5.82
CA TYR A 22 7.95 -5.33 -4.38
C TYR A 22 6.74 -5.94 -3.68
N GLY A 23 5.53 -5.67 -4.16
CA GLY A 23 4.28 -6.27 -3.66
C GLY A 23 4.31 -7.79 -3.69
N LEU A 24 4.63 -8.39 -4.84
CA LEU A 24 4.74 -9.85 -4.98
C LEU A 24 5.86 -10.43 -4.10
N SER A 25 6.98 -9.73 -3.95
CA SER A 25 8.10 -10.16 -3.11
C SER A 25 7.77 -10.24 -1.61
N ARG A 26 6.62 -9.70 -1.16
CA ARG A 26 6.17 -9.76 0.24
C ARG A 26 5.55 -11.08 0.61
N TYR A 27 5.02 -11.82 -0.35
CA TYR A 27 4.47 -13.16 -0.13
C TYR A 27 5.58 -14.18 0.17
N PRO A 28 5.26 -15.34 0.77
CA PRO A 28 6.21 -16.42 0.96
C PRO A 28 6.81 -16.89 -0.37
N LYS A 29 8.13 -17.12 -0.40
CA LYS A 29 8.87 -17.55 -1.61
C LYS A 29 8.21 -18.74 -2.29
N LYS A 30 7.85 -19.76 -1.51
CA LYS A 30 7.24 -20.99 -2.03
C LYS A 30 5.90 -20.71 -2.73
N GLN A 31 5.04 -19.87 -2.14
CA GLN A 31 3.76 -19.50 -2.75
C GLN A 31 3.96 -18.85 -4.13
N VAL A 32 4.92 -17.94 -4.24
CA VAL A 32 5.16 -17.18 -5.48
C VAL A 32 5.88 -18.03 -6.53
N LEU A 33 6.80 -18.91 -6.14
CA LEU A 33 7.56 -19.74 -7.06
C LEU A 33 6.81 -21.00 -7.50
N ASP A 34 5.86 -21.48 -6.71
CA ASP A 34 5.01 -22.63 -7.06
C ASP A 34 3.90 -22.25 -8.05
N ASP A 35 3.59 -20.96 -8.21
CA ASP A 35 2.64 -20.45 -9.21
C ASP A 35 3.38 -19.94 -10.48
N PRO A 36 3.25 -20.62 -11.63
CA PRO A 36 3.87 -20.20 -12.89
C PRO A 36 3.42 -18.82 -13.37
N ALA A 37 2.19 -18.39 -13.05
CA ALA A 37 1.67 -17.09 -13.44
C ALA A 37 2.39 -15.96 -12.67
N ASP A 38 2.62 -16.16 -11.37
CA ASP A 38 3.35 -15.22 -10.53
C ASP A 38 4.83 -15.12 -10.92
N VAL A 39 5.48 -16.26 -11.21
CA VAL A 39 6.85 -16.29 -11.73
C VAL A 39 6.96 -15.52 -13.04
N LYS A 40 6.03 -15.75 -13.97
CA LYS A 40 5.98 -15.05 -15.26
C LYS A 40 5.79 -13.55 -15.04
N ALA A 41 4.84 -13.15 -14.20
CA ALA A 41 4.58 -11.75 -13.89
C ALA A 41 5.80 -11.07 -13.25
N LEU A 42 6.48 -11.74 -12.30
CA LEU A 42 7.72 -11.23 -11.71
C LEU A 42 8.81 -11.01 -12.77
N ARG A 43 8.99 -11.99 -13.66
CA ARG A 43 10.00 -11.91 -14.73
C ARG A 43 9.71 -10.76 -15.68
N GLU A 44 8.49 -10.67 -16.21
CA GLU A 44 8.08 -9.59 -17.13
C GLU A 44 8.27 -8.21 -16.50
N ARG A 45 7.93 -8.06 -15.22
CA ARG A 45 8.09 -6.78 -14.52
C ARG A 45 9.56 -6.44 -14.25
N LEU A 46 10.39 -7.42 -13.91
CA LEU A 46 11.83 -7.20 -13.77
C LEU A 46 12.51 -6.90 -15.11
N GLU A 47 12.06 -7.51 -16.20
CA GLU A 47 12.52 -7.19 -17.57
C GLU A 47 12.12 -5.78 -17.96
N ALA A 48 10.89 -5.35 -17.66
CA ALA A 48 10.44 -3.98 -17.86
C ALA A 48 11.24 -2.97 -17.02
N MET A 49 11.54 -3.30 -15.74
CA MET A 49 12.44 -2.49 -14.90
C MET A 49 13.84 -2.39 -15.51
N ARG A 50 14.40 -3.50 -16.00
CA ARG A 50 15.72 -3.54 -16.65
C ARG A 50 15.72 -2.69 -17.92
N ALA A 51 14.67 -2.75 -18.73
CA ALA A 51 14.51 -1.95 -19.93
C ALA A 51 14.39 -0.45 -19.62
N ALA A 52 13.53 -0.07 -18.68
CA ALA A 52 13.37 1.32 -18.26
C ALA A 52 14.66 1.89 -17.64
N ALA A 53 15.40 1.07 -16.89
CA ALA A 53 16.70 1.47 -16.34
C ALA A 53 17.74 1.77 -17.42
N LYS A 54 17.64 1.19 -18.63
CA LYS A 54 18.49 1.57 -19.78
C LYS A 54 18.17 2.96 -20.33
N GLY A 55 16.98 3.51 -20.02
CA GLY A 55 16.60 4.88 -20.34
C GLY A 55 17.32 5.94 -19.49
N LEU A 56 17.84 5.54 -18.32
CA LEU A 56 18.64 6.42 -17.46
C LEU A 56 20.01 6.70 -18.08
N SER A 57 20.43 7.96 -18.04
CA SER A 57 21.76 8.38 -18.45
C SER A 57 22.84 7.66 -17.63
N ALA A 58 23.98 7.37 -18.27
CA ALA A 58 25.10 6.70 -17.60
C ALA A 58 25.59 7.47 -16.37
N ALA A 59 25.59 8.82 -16.45
CA ALA A 59 25.94 9.70 -15.34
C ALA A 59 24.97 9.57 -14.16
N GLN A 60 23.68 9.33 -14.42
CA GLN A 60 22.71 9.10 -13.36
C GLN A 60 22.83 7.69 -12.77
N ARG A 61 22.98 6.65 -13.60
CA ARG A 61 23.17 5.26 -13.13
C ARG A 61 24.41 5.10 -12.25
N ALA A 62 25.49 5.81 -12.57
CA ALA A 62 26.74 5.77 -11.79
C ALA A 62 26.62 6.39 -10.39
N LYS A 63 25.64 7.29 -10.17
CA LYS A 63 25.40 7.94 -8.87
C LYS A 63 24.56 7.09 -7.91
N LEU A 64 23.91 6.03 -8.41
CA LEU A 64 22.94 5.24 -7.66
C LEU A 64 23.60 3.99 -7.08
N ASP A 65 23.49 3.78 -5.76
CA ASP A 65 23.92 2.54 -5.09
C ASP A 65 22.86 1.43 -5.26
N VAL A 66 22.67 1.01 -6.50
CA VAL A 66 21.69 0.01 -6.90
C VAL A 66 22.43 -1.25 -7.40
N PRO A 67 22.04 -2.46 -6.95
CA PRO A 67 22.63 -3.70 -7.43
C PRO A 67 22.10 -4.06 -8.83
N TRP A 68 22.51 -3.30 -9.84
CA TRP A 68 22.12 -3.51 -11.24
C TRP A 68 22.45 -4.91 -11.75
N ALA A 69 23.54 -5.51 -11.24
CA ALA A 69 23.94 -6.87 -11.60
C ALA A 69 22.88 -7.93 -11.23
N ASP A 70 22.14 -7.74 -10.13
CA ASP A 70 21.06 -8.66 -9.76
C ASP A 70 19.87 -8.55 -10.75
N LEU A 71 19.65 -7.38 -11.36
CA LEU A 71 18.66 -7.20 -12.44
C LEU A 71 19.12 -7.79 -13.77
N GLU A 72 20.42 -7.74 -14.09
CA GLU A 72 20.95 -8.31 -15.32
C GLU A 72 20.96 -9.85 -15.28
N ALA A 73 21.08 -10.43 -14.08
CA ALA A 73 21.12 -11.88 -13.87
C ALA A 73 19.74 -12.57 -13.91
N ILE A 74 18.63 -11.87 -14.14
CA ILE A 74 17.28 -12.45 -14.09
C ILE A 74 17.07 -13.59 -15.10
N ASP A 75 17.85 -13.60 -16.19
CA ASP A 75 17.79 -14.65 -17.20
C ASP A 75 18.40 -15.98 -16.74
N SER A 76 19.11 -15.99 -15.61
CA SER A 76 19.72 -17.19 -15.03
C SER A 76 18.73 -18.14 -14.32
N GLY A 77 17.43 -17.80 -14.26
CA GLY A 77 16.38 -18.69 -13.77
C GLY A 77 15.51 -18.10 -12.66
N THR A 78 14.56 -18.91 -12.17
CA THR A 78 13.54 -18.51 -11.17
C THR A 78 14.13 -18.01 -9.85
N GLU A 79 15.23 -18.62 -9.40
CA GLU A 79 15.96 -18.17 -8.21
C GLU A 79 16.58 -16.78 -8.39
N ALA A 80 17.09 -16.48 -9.59
CA ALA A 80 17.66 -15.17 -9.89
C ALA A 80 16.57 -14.09 -9.93
N VAL A 81 15.42 -14.40 -10.55
CA VAL A 81 14.20 -13.56 -10.52
C VAL A 81 13.80 -13.24 -9.08
N TRP A 82 13.72 -14.26 -8.20
CA TRP A 82 13.38 -14.05 -6.80
C TRP A 82 14.44 -13.23 -6.03
N LYS A 83 15.73 -13.49 -6.27
CA LYS A 83 16.83 -12.74 -5.67
C LYS A 83 16.77 -11.26 -6.07
N ALA A 84 16.55 -10.97 -7.34
CA ALA A 84 16.38 -9.61 -7.85
C ALA A 84 15.19 -8.92 -7.17
N ALA A 85 14.02 -9.59 -7.12
CA ALA A 85 12.83 -9.07 -6.46
C ALA A 85 13.04 -8.74 -4.98
N LYS A 86 13.82 -9.55 -4.24
CA LYS A 86 14.04 -9.36 -2.80
C LYS A 86 15.18 -8.42 -2.44
N ARG A 87 16.25 -8.36 -3.24
CA ARG A 87 17.47 -7.61 -2.91
C ARG A 87 17.59 -6.33 -3.73
N ALA A 88 17.34 -6.39 -5.04
CA ALA A 88 17.49 -5.25 -5.92
C ALA A 88 16.30 -4.30 -5.82
N THR A 89 15.08 -4.81 -5.93
CA THR A 89 13.86 -3.98 -5.97
C THR A 89 13.71 -3.03 -4.78
N PRO A 90 13.90 -3.45 -3.51
CA PRO A 90 13.78 -2.52 -2.38
C PRO A 90 14.82 -1.40 -2.40
N LYS A 91 16.05 -1.70 -2.84
CA LYS A 91 17.12 -0.70 -2.97
C LYS A 91 16.83 0.28 -4.10
N ILE A 92 16.36 -0.22 -5.25
CA ILE A 92 15.93 0.59 -6.39
C ILE A 92 14.88 1.60 -5.95
N ILE A 93 13.84 1.14 -5.24
CA ILE A 93 12.79 2.04 -4.75
C ILE A 93 13.38 3.09 -3.79
N ALA A 94 14.24 2.69 -2.86
CA ALA A 94 14.82 3.61 -1.88
C ALA A 94 15.70 4.70 -2.51
N GLU A 95 16.50 4.36 -3.51
CA GLU A 95 17.42 5.27 -4.20
C GLU A 95 16.72 6.16 -5.23
N LEU A 96 15.72 5.63 -5.93
CA LEU A 96 15.05 6.35 -7.01
C LEU A 96 13.90 7.24 -6.55
N THR A 97 13.16 6.85 -5.50
CA THR A 97 12.01 7.62 -4.98
C THR A 97 12.37 9.08 -4.65
N PRO A 98 13.53 9.39 -4.01
CA PRO A 98 13.94 10.77 -3.74
C PRO A 98 14.06 11.67 -4.98
N LEU A 99 14.29 11.11 -6.16
CA LEU A 99 14.53 11.86 -7.39
C LEU A 99 13.26 12.41 -8.04
N VAL A 100 12.10 11.89 -7.65
CA VAL A 100 10.79 12.22 -8.25
C VAL A 100 9.79 12.73 -7.21
N ARG A 101 10.24 13.09 -5.99
CA ARG A 101 9.35 13.50 -4.88
C ARG A 101 8.46 14.71 -5.17
N ASP A 102 8.87 15.53 -6.12
CA ASP A 102 8.16 16.70 -6.62
C ASP A 102 7.02 16.35 -7.59
N GLU A 103 6.97 15.11 -8.11
CA GLU A 103 5.88 14.63 -8.96
C GLU A 103 4.66 14.18 -8.15
N PRO A 104 3.43 14.38 -8.67
CA PRO A 104 2.22 13.87 -8.02
C PRO A 104 2.21 12.34 -7.93
N GLU A 105 2.85 11.64 -8.88
CA GLU A 105 2.95 10.19 -8.91
C GLU A 105 3.77 9.63 -7.72
N ALA A 106 4.68 10.45 -7.17
CA ALA A 106 5.48 10.04 -6.02
C ALA A 106 4.65 9.77 -4.76
N ALA A 107 3.46 10.36 -4.67
CA ALA A 107 2.54 10.13 -3.55
C ALA A 107 2.03 8.68 -3.47
N PHE A 108 2.09 7.92 -4.57
CA PHE A 108 1.65 6.52 -4.64
C PHE A 108 2.80 5.52 -4.50
N LEU A 109 4.06 5.98 -4.44
CA LEU A 109 5.21 5.10 -4.33
C LEU A 109 5.26 4.42 -2.96
N ILE A 110 5.39 3.10 -2.95
CA ILE A 110 5.56 2.32 -1.72
C ILE A 110 6.94 2.60 -1.12
N ALA A 111 7.00 3.06 0.13
CA ALA A 111 8.26 3.15 0.85
C ALA A 111 8.67 1.75 1.38
N PRO A 112 9.85 1.21 1.03
CA PRO A 112 10.29 -0.09 1.52
C PRO A 112 10.53 -0.03 3.03
N ILE A 113 9.90 -0.91 3.80
CA ILE A 113 10.10 -0.98 5.25
C ILE A 113 11.51 -1.54 5.52
N LYS A 114 12.38 -0.77 6.18
CA LYS A 114 13.66 -1.28 6.70
C LYS A 114 13.36 -2.31 7.78
N ARG A 115 13.52 -3.60 7.49
CA ARG A 115 13.49 -4.65 8.52
C ARG A 115 14.71 -4.48 9.43
N GLY A 116 14.53 -3.76 10.54
CA GLY A 116 15.36 -3.91 11.71
C GLY A 116 15.27 -5.34 12.26
N ARG A 117 16.35 -5.81 12.89
CA ARG A 117 16.49 -7.13 13.53
C ARG A 117 15.23 -7.55 14.32
N LYS A 118 14.88 -8.83 14.15
CA LYS A 118 14.01 -9.67 14.99
C LYS A 118 12.92 -8.93 15.80
N SER A 119 11.72 -8.93 15.25
CA SER A 119 10.59 -9.49 15.98
C SER A 119 9.94 -10.50 15.04
N GLU A 120 10.31 -11.75 15.25
CA GLU A 120 9.48 -12.90 14.92
C GLU A 120 8.17 -12.70 15.68
N ILE A 121 7.22 -12.03 15.03
CA ILE A 121 5.82 -12.23 15.32
C ILE A 121 5.40 -13.23 14.26
N GLU A 122 5.72 -14.51 14.53
CA GLU A 122 4.82 -15.57 14.11
C GLU A 122 3.40 -15.12 14.49
N PRO A 123 2.39 -15.34 13.65
CA PRO A 123 1.03 -15.33 14.11
C PRO A 123 0.90 -16.50 15.09
N GLN A 124 1.23 -16.27 16.36
CA GLN A 124 0.77 -17.14 17.42
C GLN A 124 -0.75 -16.99 17.39
N GLU A 125 -1.41 -18.02 16.84
CA GLU A 125 -2.74 -18.38 17.29
C GLU A 125 -2.75 -18.24 18.81
N PRO A 126 -3.62 -17.39 19.40
CA PRO A 126 -3.66 -17.27 20.83
C PRO A 126 -4.09 -18.62 21.39
N LYS A 127 -3.12 -19.39 21.91
CA LYS A 127 -3.37 -20.54 22.77
C LYS A 127 -4.24 -20.06 23.91
N VAL A 128 -5.49 -20.50 23.86
CA VAL A 128 -6.48 -20.43 24.92
C VAL A 128 -5.83 -20.91 26.22
N LYS A 129 -5.53 -19.98 27.12
CA LYS A 129 -5.33 -20.30 28.53
C LYS A 129 -6.71 -20.42 29.15
N GLU A 130 -7.18 -21.65 29.33
CA GLU A 130 -8.25 -21.94 30.27
C GLU A 130 -7.85 -21.46 31.67
N SER A 131 -8.75 -20.71 32.31
CA SER A 131 -8.85 -20.54 33.76
C SER A 131 -10.33 -20.29 34.11
N PRO A 132 -10.75 -20.60 35.35
CA PRO A 132 -11.82 -21.59 35.58
C PRO A 132 -13.25 -21.05 35.49
N LYS A 133 -14.18 -21.98 35.27
CA LYS A 133 -15.65 -21.83 35.35
C LYS A 133 -16.08 -20.91 36.50
N GLU A 134 -16.67 -19.77 36.16
CA GLU A 134 -17.62 -19.07 37.03
C GLU A 134 -18.91 -18.73 36.26
N LYS A 135 -19.88 -19.62 36.47
CA LYS A 135 -21.34 -19.43 36.56
C LYS A 135 -22.03 -18.41 35.64
N ALA A 136 -22.92 -18.98 34.83
CA ALA A 136 -23.94 -18.36 33.99
C ALA A 136 -24.57 -17.06 34.52
N LYS A 137 -24.68 -16.07 33.62
CA LYS A 137 -25.75 -15.06 33.59
C LYS A 137 -26.39 -15.06 32.19
N PRO A 138 -27.72 -14.90 32.08
CA PRO A 138 -28.47 -15.18 30.86
C PRO A 138 -28.23 -14.12 29.78
N ALA A 139 -28.42 -14.54 28.53
CA ALA A 139 -28.22 -13.77 27.30
C ALA A 139 -28.87 -12.38 27.36
N ALA A 140 -28.05 -11.33 27.50
CA ALA A 140 -28.44 -9.98 27.12
C ALA A 140 -28.41 -9.89 25.59
N GLN A 141 -29.52 -9.43 25.00
CA GLN A 141 -29.75 -9.31 23.57
C GLN A 141 -28.58 -8.58 22.86
N SER A 142 -27.72 -9.34 22.19
CA SER A 142 -26.48 -8.87 21.56
C SER A 142 -26.72 -8.38 20.13
N GLY A 143 -27.54 -7.34 19.95
CA GLY A 143 -27.81 -6.73 18.64
C GLY A 143 -27.83 -5.21 18.72
N LEU A 144 -27.46 -4.52 17.63
CA LEU A 144 -27.72 -3.07 17.49
C LEU A 144 -29.24 -2.84 17.50
N THR A 145 -29.69 -1.83 18.23
CA THR A 145 -31.12 -1.45 18.21
C THR A 145 -31.47 -0.83 16.85
N GLY A 146 -32.73 -0.92 16.42
CA GLY A 146 -33.14 -0.37 15.11
C GLY A 146 -32.81 1.12 14.92
N LYS A 147 -32.82 1.92 16.00
CA LYS A 147 -32.40 3.33 15.97
C LYS A 147 -30.89 3.49 15.80
N GLU A 148 -30.09 2.63 16.44
CA GLU A 148 -28.63 2.64 16.31
C GLU A 148 -28.20 2.22 14.89
N ILE A 149 -28.89 1.23 14.31
CA ILE A 149 -28.69 0.77 12.93
C ILE A 149 -29.01 1.90 11.95
N ALA A 150 -30.19 2.50 12.05
CA ALA A 150 -30.59 3.60 11.17
C ALA A 150 -29.64 4.81 11.27
N GLY A 151 -29.16 5.14 12.48
CA GLY A 151 -28.17 6.19 12.67
C GLY A 151 -26.80 5.86 12.08
N LEU A 152 -26.36 4.60 12.17
CA LEU A 152 -25.11 4.14 11.56
C LEU A 152 -25.21 4.16 10.03
N GLU A 153 -26.31 3.65 9.47
CA GLU A 153 -26.59 3.65 8.03
C GLU A 153 -26.58 5.06 7.45
N LEU A 154 -27.22 6.02 8.12
CA LEU A 154 -27.23 7.42 7.70
C LEU A 154 -25.81 8.00 7.62
N VAL A 155 -24.97 7.75 8.62
CA VAL A 155 -23.60 8.28 8.64
C VAL A 155 -22.72 7.59 7.59
N ILE A 156 -22.92 6.30 7.35
CA ILE A 156 -22.25 5.57 6.27
C ILE A 156 -22.66 6.14 4.90
N GLN A 157 -23.95 6.37 4.67
CA GLN A 157 -24.44 6.98 3.42
C GLN A 157 -23.86 8.37 3.18
N GLN A 158 -23.76 9.19 4.23
CA GLN A 158 -23.13 10.51 4.13
C GLN A 158 -21.65 10.42 3.77
N ARG A 159 -20.93 9.44 4.34
CA ARG A 159 -19.54 9.18 3.97
C ARG A 159 -19.42 8.71 2.53
N THR A 160 -20.20 7.71 2.12
CA THR A 160 -20.10 7.15 0.75
C THR A 160 -20.42 8.21 -0.29
N ALA A 161 -21.44 9.05 -0.07
CA ALA A 161 -21.72 10.19 -0.96
C ALA A 161 -20.56 11.20 -1.01
N ALA A 162 -19.93 11.51 0.13
CA ALA A 162 -18.77 12.40 0.17
C ALA A 162 -17.53 11.80 -0.52
N ASP A 163 -17.33 10.48 -0.39
CA ASP A 163 -16.22 9.78 -1.05
C ASP A 163 -16.49 9.64 -2.56
N GLU A 164 -17.70 9.29 -2.99
CA GLU A 164 -18.06 9.21 -4.42
C GLU A 164 -17.93 10.55 -5.13
N THR A 165 -18.37 11.64 -4.51
CA THR A 165 -18.19 13.00 -5.07
C THR A 165 -16.71 13.40 -5.15
N TYR A 166 -15.89 12.95 -4.21
CA TYR A 166 -14.44 13.18 -4.22
C TYR A 166 -13.73 12.32 -5.28
N PHE A 167 -14.02 11.02 -5.36
CA PHE A 167 -13.39 10.09 -6.29
C PHE A 167 -13.93 10.20 -7.72
N GLY A 168 -15.19 10.58 -7.90
CA GLY A 168 -15.74 10.96 -9.21
C GLY A 168 -15.02 12.17 -9.79
N TRP A 169 -14.68 13.15 -8.94
CA TRP A 169 -13.85 14.28 -9.35
C TRP A 169 -12.43 13.86 -9.74
N LEU A 170 -11.74 13.06 -8.90
CA LEU A 170 -10.39 12.57 -9.19
C LEU A 170 -10.29 11.86 -10.54
N ARG A 171 -11.37 11.20 -10.97
CA ARG A 171 -11.44 10.47 -12.23
C ARG A 171 -11.75 11.34 -13.47
N GLY A 172 -12.23 12.57 -13.30
CA GLY A 172 -12.91 13.27 -14.41
C GLY A 172 -12.70 14.76 -14.57
N ASN A 173 -11.95 15.48 -13.72
CA ASN A 173 -11.83 16.93 -13.89
C ASN A 173 -10.55 17.56 -13.29
N HIS A 174 -9.59 17.95 -14.13
CA HIS A 174 -8.42 18.74 -13.74
C HIS A 174 -8.70 20.26 -13.63
N GLY A 175 -9.95 20.70 -13.83
CA GLY A 175 -10.29 22.13 -13.99
C GLY A 175 -10.86 22.88 -12.78
N LEU A 176 -10.94 22.29 -11.58
CA LEU A 176 -11.46 22.99 -10.39
C LEU A 176 -10.36 23.74 -9.63
N PRO A 177 -10.64 24.96 -9.10
CA PRO A 177 -9.70 25.70 -8.27
C PRO A 177 -9.27 24.92 -7.02
N LEU A 178 -8.01 25.10 -6.60
CA LEU A 178 -7.41 24.44 -5.44
C LEU A 178 -8.22 24.60 -4.13
N THR A 179 -9.00 25.67 -4.01
CA THR A 179 -9.87 25.96 -2.86
C THR A 179 -11.05 24.98 -2.76
N GLU A 180 -11.72 24.67 -3.86
CA GLU A 180 -12.79 23.68 -3.92
C GLU A 180 -12.25 22.26 -3.67
N TRP A 181 -11.03 21.97 -4.14
CA TRP A 181 -10.36 20.71 -3.80
C TRP A 181 -10.16 20.54 -2.29
N ARG A 182 -9.59 21.56 -1.62
CA ARG A 182 -9.38 21.52 -0.16
C ARG A 182 -10.70 21.37 0.59
N ARG A 183 -11.74 22.07 0.16
CA ARG A 183 -13.09 22.02 0.75
C ARG A 183 -13.66 20.59 0.70
N ARG A 184 -13.67 19.96 -0.47
CA ARG A 184 -14.24 18.60 -0.65
C ARG A 184 -13.45 17.53 0.07
N ARG A 185 -12.11 17.61 0.05
CA ARG A 185 -11.24 16.72 0.83
C ARG A 185 -11.54 16.84 2.33
N THR A 186 -11.67 18.06 2.83
CA THR A 186 -12.01 18.33 4.25
C THR A 186 -13.39 17.76 4.59
N GLN A 187 -14.36 17.86 3.67
CA GLN A 187 -15.71 17.31 3.86
C GLN A 187 -15.70 15.77 3.94
N ALA A 188 -14.98 15.09 3.05
CA ALA A 188 -14.82 13.64 3.10
C ALA A 188 -14.14 13.18 4.40
N GLU A 189 -13.07 13.87 4.82
CA GLU A 189 -12.39 13.57 6.09
C GLU A 189 -13.29 13.79 7.31
N ARG A 190 -14.11 14.85 7.31
CA ARG A 190 -15.10 15.10 8.38
C ARG A 190 -16.15 14.00 8.46
N ALA A 191 -16.68 13.54 7.32
CA ALA A 191 -17.66 12.45 7.29
C ALA A 191 -17.10 11.15 7.86
N ARG A 192 -15.86 10.79 7.52
CA ARG A 192 -15.16 9.62 8.10
C ARG A 192 -14.94 9.74 9.60
N ARG A 193 -14.61 10.94 10.09
CA ARG A 193 -14.45 11.18 11.54
C ARG A 193 -15.80 11.06 12.26
N ALA A 194 -16.88 11.56 11.68
CA ALA A 194 -18.22 11.44 12.25
C ALA A 194 -18.65 9.96 12.38
N GLU A 195 -18.40 9.14 11.35
CA GLU A 195 -18.64 7.68 11.41
C GLU A 195 -17.87 7.03 12.55
N ARG A 196 -16.55 7.29 12.64
CA ARG A 196 -15.70 6.72 13.70
C ARG A 196 -16.17 7.12 15.10
N LEU A 197 -16.51 8.39 15.31
CA LEU A 197 -16.99 8.89 16.59
C LEU A 197 -18.35 8.28 16.96
N TYR A 198 -19.23 8.08 15.98
CA TYR A 198 -20.51 7.43 16.21
C TYR A 198 -20.32 5.97 16.62
N VAL A 199 -19.46 5.23 15.92
CA VAL A 199 -19.09 3.86 16.28
C VAL A 199 -18.46 3.78 17.67
N GLU A 200 -17.53 4.68 17.99
CA GLU A 200 -16.90 4.75 19.31
C GLU A 200 -17.92 5.05 20.43
N LYS A 201 -18.89 5.95 20.17
CA LYS A 201 -19.98 6.24 21.09
C LYS A 201 -20.86 5.01 21.33
N LEU A 202 -21.16 4.24 20.29
CA LEU A 202 -21.91 2.98 20.42
C LEU A 202 -21.16 1.98 21.32
N PHE A 203 -19.86 1.78 21.09
CA PHE A 203 -19.05 0.89 21.93
C PHE A 203 -18.95 1.35 23.38
N LYS A 204 -18.70 2.64 23.62
CA LYS A 204 -18.65 3.21 24.98
C LYS A 204 -19.98 3.07 25.71
N SER A 205 -21.10 3.33 25.05
CA SER A 205 -22.44 3.20 25.64
C SER A 205 -22.81 1.78 26.05
N ARG A 206 -22.18 0.77 25.43
CA ARG A 206 -22.36 -0.65 25.74
C ARG A 206 -21.37 -1.17 26.76
N SER A 207 -20.15 -0.64 26.78
CA SER A 207 -19.14 -1.00 27.79
C SER A 207 -19.45 -0.45 29.19
N MET A 208 -20.35 0.53 29.30
CA MET A 208 -20.80 1.12 30.57
C MET A 208 -22.10 0.52 31.12
N LYS A 209 -22.68 -0.48 30.44
CA LYS A 209 -23.87 -1.23 30.88
C LYS A 209 -23.45 -2.62 31.33
#